data_AF-A0A7C6HAC8-F1
#
_entry.id   AF-A0A7C6HAC8-F1
#
_cell.length_a   1.000
_cell.length_b   1.000
_cell.length_c   1.000
_cell.angle_alpha   90.00
_cell.angle_beta   90.00
_cell.angle_gamma   90.00
#
_symmetry.space_group_name_H-M   'P 1'
#
loop_
_entity.id
_entity.type
_entity.pdbx_description
1 polymer ?
#
loop_
_entity_poly.entity_id
_entity_poly.type
_entity_poly.pdbx_seq_one_letter_code
_entity_poly.pdbx_strand_id
1 'polypeptide(L)'
;MKRDEVLWMLESYEREVSWLPDNVNPHGEMDNILDGRDVIEDHKALLSETELARLQRADERLRKYAKEVYSYLSRDPKKYREKYNVPRSRWWWYVDELTET
;
A
#
# COMPACT_ATOMS: atom_id res chain seq x y z
N MET A 1 -0.92 16.91 -7.37
CA MET A 1 -1.61 15.86 -8.15
C MET A 1 -3.05 16.29 -8.39
N LYS A 2 -3.62 15.98 -9.56
CA LYS A 2 -5.04 16.22 -9.88
C LYS A 2 -5.90 15.05 -9.40
N ARG A 3 -7.20 15.27 -9.22
CA ARG A 3 -8.15 14.23 -8.77
C ARG A 3 -8.14 12.99 -9.67
N ASP A 4 -8.15 13.17 -10.99
CA ASP A 4 -8.15 12.06 -11.96
C ASP A 4 -6.90 11.17 -11.85
N GLU A 5 -5.74 11.77 -11.53
CA GLU A 5 -4.50 11.03 -11.29
C GLU A 5 -4.62 10.19 -10.02
N VAL A 6 -5.22 10.73 -8.95
CA VAL A 6 -5.43 9.98 -7.69
C VAL A 6 -6.40 8.82 -7.90
N LEU A 7 -7.44 9.02 -8.71
CA LEU A 7 -8.41 7.97 -9.05
C LEU A 7 -7.77 6.85 -9.85
N TRP A 8 -6.95 7.19 -10.84
CA TRP A 8 -6.19 6.21 -11.60
C TRP A 8 -5.24 5.41 -10.71
N MET A 9 -4.57 6.08 -9.76
CA MET A 9 -3.71 5.39 -8.78
C MET A 9 -4.51 4.47 -7.85
N LEU A 10 -5.69 4.92 -7.38
CA LEU A 10 -6.59 4.10 -6.57
C LEU A 10 -7.04 2.84 -7.33
N GLU A 11 -7.45 2.99 -8.58
CA GLU A 11 -7.86 1.87 -9.44
C GLU A 11 -6.71 0.89 -9.68
N SER A 12 -5.51 1.40 -9.93
CA SER A 12 -4.32 0.56 -10.05
C SER A 12 -4.06 -0.18 -8.73
N TYR A 13 -4.06 0.53 -7.59
CA TYR A 13 -3.85 -0.06 -6.27
C TYR A 13 -4.87 -1.17 -5.96
N GLU A 14 -6.16 -0.91 -6.19
CA GLU A 14 -7.22 -1.91 -6.01
C GLU A 14 -6.98 -3.15 -6.87
N ARG A 15 -6.61 -2.96 -8.14
CA ARG A 15 -6.32 -4.07 -9.05
C ARG A 15 -5.14 -4.89 -8.56
N GLU A 16 -4.01 -4.26 -8.25
CA GLU A 16 -2.81 -4.97 -7.81
C GLU A 16 -3.06 -5.73 -6.49
N VAL A 17 -3.70 -5.09 -5.50
CA VAL A 17 -4.01 -5.73 -4.21
C VAL A 17 -5.02 -6.86 -4.35
N SER A 18 -5.93 -6.80 -5.34
CA SER A 18 -6.91 -7.87 -5.57
C SER A 18 -6.27 -9.22 -5.92
N TRP A 19 -5.00 -9.22 -6.35
CA TRP A 19 -4.25 -10.42 -6.75
C TRP A 19 -3.54 -11.11 -5.59
N LEU A 20 -3.52 -10.51 -4.39
CA LEU A 20 -2.97 -11.13 -3.19
C LEU A 20 -3.79 -12.34 -2.74
N PRO A 21 -3.15 -13.45 -2.31
CA PRO A 21 -1.71 -13.66 -2.25
C PRO A 21 -1.10 -14.26 -3.53
N ASP A 22 -1.92 -14.73 -4.47
CA ASP A 22 -1.51 -15.74 -5.46
C ASP A 22 -0.74 -15.21 -6.67
N ASN A 23 -0.84 -13.92 -7.01
CA ASN A 23 -0.29 -13.39 -8.26
C ASN A 23 0.38 -12.02 -8.14
N VAL A 24 1.04 -11.74 -7.01
CA VAL A 24 1.88 -10.54 -6.91
C VAL A 24 3.27 -10.85 -7.44
N ASN A 25 3.70 -10.09 -8.44
CA ASN A 25 4.98 -10.29 -9.12
C ASN A 25 6.16 -10.11 -8.14
N PRO A 26 7.05 -11.11 -7.98
CA PRO A 26 8.17 -11.06 -7.03
C PRO A 26 9.29 -10.06 -7.39
N HIS A 27 9.19 -9.32 -8.51
CA HIS A 27 10.23 -8.40 -8.99
C HIS A 27 10.15 -6.96 -8.43
N GLY A 28 9.72 -6.79 -7.17
CA GLY A 28 9.68 -5.48 -6.50
C GLY A 28 8.45 -4.63 -6.86
N GLU A 29 7.39 -5.22 -7.41
CA GLU A 29 6.14 -4.49 -7.64
C GLU A 29 5.42 -4.15 -6.32
N MET A 30 5.59 -4.98 -5.27
CA MET A 30 4.99 -4.68 -3.96
C MET A 30 5.52 -3.38 -3.35
N ASP A 31 6.80 -3.08 -3.58
CA ASP A 31 7.40 -1.81 -3.20
C ASP A 31 6.67 -0.63 -3.85
N ASN A 32 6.39 -0.73 -5.15
CA ASN A 32 5.67 0.31 -5.90
C ASN A 32 4.20 0.43 -5.47
N ILE A 33 3.57 -0.69 -5.10
CA ILE A 33 2.20 -0.70 -4.54
C ILE A 33 2.16 0.11 -3.24
N LEU A 34 3.11 -0.11 -2.33
CA LEU A 34 3.17 0.62 -1.06
C LEU A 34 3.51 2.11 -1.25
N ASP A 35 4.47 2.44 -2.13
CA ASP A 35 4.78 3.83 -2.45
C ASP A 35 3.58 4.54 -3.11
N GLY A 36 2.89 3.87 -4.04
CA GLY A 36 1.67 4.38 -4.65
C GLY A 36 0.56 4.62 -3.63
N ARG A 37 0.42 3.72 -2.65
CA ARG A 37 -0.55 3.86 -1.56
C ARG A 37 -0.23 5.06 -0.65
N ASP A 38 1.04 5.35 -0.42
CA ASP A 38 1.46 6.55 0.32
C ASP A 38 1.08 7.83 -0.42
N VAL A 39 1.25 7.85 -1.75
CA VAL A 39 0.83 8.98 -2.59
C VAL A 39 -0.70 9.17 -2.56
N ILE A 40 -1.48 8.08 -2.56
CA ILE A 40 -2.95 8.15 -2.38
C ILE A 40 -3.29 8.73 -1.01
N GLU A 41 -2.60 8.32 0.06
CA GLU A 41 -2.84 8.81 1.42
C GLU A 41 -2.60 10.33 1.52
N ASP A 42 -1.53 10.82 0.89
CA ASP A 42 -1.20 12.25 0.84
C ASP A 42 -2.29 13.10 0.17
N HIS A 43 -3.04 12.50 -0.74
CA HIS A 43 -4.05 13.17 -1.54
C HIS A 43 -5.47 12.66 -1.28
N LYS A 44 -5.70 11.91 -0.19
CA LYS A 44 -7.01 11.29 0.12
C LYS A 44 -8.15 12.30 0.25
N ALA A 45 -7.82 13.56 0.58
CA ALA A 45 -8.80 14.65 0.64
C ALA A 45 -9.47 14.95 -0.71
N LEU A 46 -8.87 14.48 -1.81
CA LEU A 46 -9.45 14.58 -3.16
C LEU A 46 -10.44 13.46 -3.47
N LEU A 47 -10.57 12.44 -2.61
CA LEU A 47 -11.44 11.28 -2.82
C LEU A 47 -12.84 11.51 -2.23
N SER A 48 -13.85 10.98 -2.91
CA SER A 48 -15.22 10.91 -2.41
C SER A 48 -15.37 9.82 -1.34
N GLU A 49 -16.47 9.84 -0.57
CA GLU A 49 -16.75 8.80 0.42
C GLU A 49 -16.79 7.40 -0.19
N THR A 50 -17.33 7.26 -1.41
CA THR A 50 -17.37 5.99 -2.13
C THR A 50 -15.96 5.48 -2.47
N GLU A 51 -15.05 6.38 -2.83
CA GLU A 51 -13.65 6.05 -3.13
C GLU A 51 -12.83 5.77 -1.87
N LEU A 52 -13.11 6.48 -0.77
CA LEU A 52 -12.52 6.16 0.53
C LEU A 52 -12.96 4.76 0.99
N ALA A 53 -14.22 4.39 0.79
CA ALA A 53 -14.70 3.03 1.08
C ALA A 53 -14.04 1.96 0.19
N ARG A 54 -13.74 2.30 -1.08
CA ARG A 54 -12.96 1.44 -1.99
C ARG A 54 -11.53 1.24 -1.49
N LEU A 55 -10.85 2.35 -1.15
CA LEU A 55 -9.51 2.35 -0.58
C LEU A 55 -9.45 1.50 0.70
N GLN A 56 -10.43 1.66 1.60
CA GLN A 56 -10.50 0.87 2.83
C GLN A 56 -10.61 -0.63 2.55
N ARG A 57 -11.44 -1.05 1.59
CA ARG A 57 -11.57 -2.48 1.23
C ARG A 57 -10.26 -3.07 0.67
N ALA A 58 -9.53 -2.29 -0.12
CA ALA A 58 -8.21 -2.71 -0.59
C ALA A 58 -7.21 -2.79 0.57
N ASP A 59 -7.19 -1.79 1.46
CA ASP A 59 -6.38 -1.76 2.68
C ASP A 59 -6.67 -2.96 3.60
N GLU A 60 -7.93 -3.38 3.75
CA GLU A 60 -8.32 -4.58 4.50
C GLU A 60 -7.73 -5.87 3.89
N ARG A 61 -7.67 -5.96 2.56
CA ARG A 61 -7.05 -7.09 1.87
C ARG A 61 -5.53 -7.09 2.05
N LEU A 62 -4.89 -5.92 1.92
CA LEU A 62 -3.46 -5.78 2.18
C LEU A 62 -3.12 -6.20 3.62
N ARG A 63 -3.94 -5.79 4.61
CA ARG A 63 -3.81 -6.20 6.01
C ARG A 63 -3.92 -7.71 6.20
N LYS A 64 -4.92 -8.32 5.56
CA LYS A 64 -5.20 -9.76 5.68
C LYS A 64 -4.00 -10.60 5.23
N TYR A 65 -3.26 -10.14 4.24
CA TYR A 65 -2.11 -10.81 3.65
C TYR A 65 -0.78 -10.11 3.98
N ALA A 66 -0.69 -9.44 5.14
CA ALA A 66 0.50 -8.63 5.50
C ALA A 66 1.81 -9.43 5.53
N LYS A 67 1.76 -10.73 5.88
CA LYS A 67 2.92 -11.61 5.90
C LYS A 67 3.43 -11.91 4.49
N GLU A 68 2.51 -12.19 3.57
CA GLU A 68 2.81 -12.38 2.15
C GLU A 68 3.32 -11.08 1.55
N VAL A 69 2.67 -9.94 1.83
CA VAL A 69 3.13 -8.60 1.45
C VAL A 69 4.58 -8.38 1.87
N TYR A 70 4.92 -8.62 3.15
CA TYR A 70 6.29 -8.51 3.65
C TYR A 70 7.26 -9.40 2.87
N SER A 71 6.88 -10.65 2.57
CA SER A 71 7.73 -11.57 1.80
C SER A 71 7.97 -11.14 0.35
N TYR A 72 7.11 -10.28 -0.21
CA TYR A 72 7.24 -9.74 -1.57
C TYR A 72 7.98 -8.40 -1.65
N LEU A 73 8.29 -7.76 -0.51
CA LEU A 73 9.04 -6.51 -0.51
C LEU A 73 10.51 -6.78 -0.84
N SER A 74 11.07 -6.01 -1.78
CA SER A 74 12.51 -6.02 -2.02
C SER A 74 13.25 -5.12 -1.02
N ARG A 75 12.53 -4.15 -0.43
CA ARG A 75 13.02 -3.27 0.64
C ARG A 75 12.64 -3.81 2.00
N ASP A 76 13.61 -3.82 2.90
CA ASP A 76 13.39 -4.02 4.33
C ASP A 76 12.55 -2.85 4.89
N PRO A 77 11.32 -3.10 5.38
CA PRO A 77 10.42 -2.04 5.84
C PRO A 77 11.01 -1.17 6.95
N LYS A 78 11.75 -1.79 7.88
CA LYS A 78 12.39 -1.11 9.01
C LYS A 78 13.48 -0.16 8.53
N LYS A 79 14.38 -0.64 7.66
CA LYS A 79 15.43 0.21 7.08
C LYS A 79 14.83 1.33 6.22
N TYR A 80 13.76 1.04 5.49
CA TYR A 80 13.07 2.03 4.66
C TYR A 80 12.46 3.14 5.51
N ARG A 81 11.67 2.79 6.54
CA ARG A 81 10.99 3.77 7.40
C ARG A 81 11.97 4.66 8.18
N GLU A 82 13.08 4.10 8.65
CA GLU A 82 14.13 4.86 9.34
C GLU A 82 14.86 5.81 8.38
N LYS A 83 15.26 5.32 7.21
CA LYS A 83 16.01 6.11 6.23
C LYS A 83 15.23 7.30 5.69
N TYR A 84 13.93 7.13 5.43
CA TYR A 84 13.07 8.15 4.83
C TYR A 84 12.18 8.88 5.85
N ASN A 85 12.36 8.60 7.15
CA ASN A 85 11.53 9.14 8.24
C ASN A 85 10.02 9.02 7.96
N VAL A 86 9.61 7.82 7.52
CA VAL A 86 8.24 7.55 7.07
C VAL A 86 7.27 7.71 8.24
N PRO A 87 6.16 8.47 8.08
CA PRO A 87 5.18 8.64 9.16
C PRO A 87 4.57 7.31 9.61
N ARG A 88 4.25 7.18 10.91
CA ARG A 88 3.67 5.96 11.49
C ARG A 88 2.30 5.58 10.92
N SER A 89 1.63 6.51 10.25
CA SER A 89 0.36 6.27 9.56
C SER A 89 0.49 5.58 8.20
N ARG A 90 1.71 5.27 7.73
CA ARG A 90 1.96 4.63 6.42
C ARG A 90 2.05 3.12 6.51
N TRP A 91 1.73 2.46 5.41
CA TRP A 91 1.70 1.01 5.31
C TRP A 91 3.03 0.33 5.61
N TRP A 92 4.16 0.99 5.37
CA TRP A 92 5.48 0.51 5.76
C TRP A 92 5.60 0.14 7.24
N TRP A 93 4.98 0.94 8.13
CA TRP A 93 4.95 0.64 9.56
C TRP A 93 4.01 -0.52 9.87
N TYR A 94 2.82 -0.53 9.26
CA TYR A 94 1.86 -1.61 9.49
C TYR A 94 2.39 -2.96 9.02
N VAL A 95 3.04 -3.02 7.85
CA VAL A 95 3.63 -4.27 7.34
C VAL A 95 4.76 -4.75 8.26
N ASP A 96 5.63 -3.85 8.73
CA ASP A 96 6.71 -4.20 9.67
C ASP A 96 6.15 -4.73 11.02
N GLU A 97 5.29 -3.94 11.68
CA GLU A 97 4.76 -4.27 13.00
C GLU A 97 3.84 -5.52 13.01
N LEU A 98 3.12 -5.77 11.91
CA LEU A 98 2.25 -6.96 11.80
C LEU A 98 3.03 -8.24 11.50
N THR A 99 4.31 -8.14 11.14
CA THR A 99 5.11 -9.29 10.68
C THR A 99 6.36 -9.54 11.51
N GLU A 100 6.81 -8.60 12.33
CA GLU A 100 7.73 -8.86 13.45
C GLU A 100 7.06 -9.82 14.45
N THR A 101 7.26 -11.14 14.26
CA THR A 101 6.93 -12.23 15.20
C THR A 101 8.09 -13.18 15.36
#